data_AF-A0A8B4CT01-F1
#
_entry.id   AF-A0A8B4CT01-F1
#
_cell.length_a   1.000
_cell.length_b   1.000
_cell.length_c   1.000
_cell.angle_alpha   90.00
_cell.angle_beta   90.00
_cell.angle_gamma   90.00
#
_symmetry.space_group_name_H-M   'P 1'
#
loop_
_entity.id
_entity.type
_entity.pdbx_description
1 polymer ?
#
loop_
_entity_poly.entity_id
_entity_poly.type
_entity_poly.pdbx_seq_one_letter_code
_entity_poly.pdbx_strand_id
1 'polypeptide(L)'
;MFLKQGTFNYEKQSVVLSELSGLQRIEYLAFVQQRTAKFDAEEGELPEAERQIAFLRMGMDINAWLVSRSLWNADQSKDVETLCASVITTWSYDALGAGAEMVLSLSGMGTIDNAGDDEHEALTPEKS
;
A
#
# COMPACT_ATOMS: atom_id res chain seq x y z
N MET A 1 4.28 -16.48 -12.85
CA MET A 1 4.51 -15.56 -11.73
C MET A 1 3.89 -16.17 -10.47
N PHE A 2 4.52 -16.04 -9.30
CA PHE A 2 4.08 -16.65 -8.03
C PHE A 2 3.28 -15.72 -7.12
N LEU A 3 3.28 -14.42 -7.42
CA LEU A 3 2.56 -13.40 -6.63
C LEU A 3 1.10 -13.35 -7.06
N LYS A 4 0.19 -13.28 -6.09
CA LYS A 4 -1.25 -13.01 -6.27
C LYS A 4 -1.45 -11.73 -7.06
N GLN A 5 -2.46 -11.75 -7.93
CA GLN A 5 -2.85 -10.59 -8.73
C GLN A 5 -4.34 -10.34 -8.59
N GLY A 6 -4.73 -9.09 -8.83
CA GLY A 6 -6.11 -8.70 -9.05
C GLY A 6 -6.20 -7.58 -10.07
N THR A 7 -7.37 -7.46 -10.70
CA THR A 7 -7.65 -6.35 -11.62
C THR A 7 -8.21 -5.18 -10.83
N PHE A 8 -7.46 -4.09 -10.79
CA PHE A 8 -7.93 -2.81 -10.27
C PHE A 8 -8.71 -2.10 -11.36
N ASN A 9 -9.98 -1.79 -11.08
CA ASN A 9 -10.85 -1.04 -11.98
C ASN A 9 -11.11 0.33 -11.38
N TYR A 10 -10.85 1.39 -12.14
CA TYR A 10 -11.13 2.76 -11.76
C TYR A 10 -11.74 3.50 -12.95
N GLU A 11 -13.00 3.90 -12.80
CA GLU A 11 -13.83 4.43 -13.87
C GLU A 11 -13.82 3.54 -15.13
N LYS A 12 -13.19 4.00 -16.22
CA LYS A 12 -13.09 3.30 -17.52
C LYS A 12 -11.73 2.65 -17.74
N GLN A 13 -10.85 2.71 -16.74
CA GLN A 13 -9.51 2.15 -16.80
C GLN A 13 -9.41 0.90 -15.93
N SER A 14 -8.61 -0.06 -16.39
CA SER A 14 -8.32 -1.28 -15.66
C SER A 14 -6.83 -1.56 -15.75
N VAL A 15 -6.21 -1.93 -14.63
CA VAL A 15 -4.81 -2.37 -14.56
C VAL A 15 -4.70 -3.62 -13.70
N VAL A 16 -3.68 -4.43 -13.96
CA VAL A 16 -3.37 -5.57 -13.11
C VAL A 16 -2.43 -5.11 -12.00
N LEU A 17 -2.82 -5.33 -10.75
CA LEU A 17 -2.00 -5.13 -9.58
C LEU A 17 -1.62 -6.48 -8.99
N SER A 18 -0.37 -6.60 -8.58
CA SER A 18 0.17 -7.74 -7.85
C SER A 18 0.28 -7.45 -6.34
N GLU A 19 0.31 -8.49 -5.52
CA GLU A 19 0.91 -8.38 -4.18
C GLU A 19 2.39 -7.98 -4.28
N LEU A 20 2.92 -7.46 -3.16
CA LEU A 20 4.36 -7.26 -2.99
C LEU A 20 5.08 -8.62 -2.87
N SER A 21 6.36 -8.66 -3.22
CA SER A 21 7.24 -9.77 -2.83
C SER A 21 7.55 -9.73 -1.33
N GLY A 22 8.11 -10.81 -0.77
CA GLY A 22 8.52 -10.83 0.64
C GLY A 22 9.50 -9.71 0.99
N LEU A 23 10.49 -9.44 0.12
CA LEU A 23 11.46 -8.36 0.31
C LEU A 23 10.79 -6.98 0.25
N GLN A 24 9.93 -6.75 -0.75
CA GLN A 24 9.25 -5.47 -0.93
C GLN A 24 8.33 -5.12 0.24
N ARG A 25 7.79 -6.10 0.98
CA ARG A 25 7.03 -5.81 2.21
C ARG A 25 7.91 -5.16 3.27
N ILE A 26 9.14 -5.64 3.44
CA ILE A 26 10.10 -5.06 4.40
C ILE A 26 10.56 -3.68 3.92
N GLU A 27 10.84 -3.54 2.62
CA GLU A 27 11.20 -2.25 2.01
C GLU A 27 10.07 -1.22 2.16
N TYR A 28 8.81 -1.64 2.01
CA TYR A 28 7.64 -0.78 2.24
C TYR A 28 7.59 -0.27 3.68
N LEU A 29 7.75 -1.15 4.66
CA LEU A 29 7.75 -0.76 6.07
C LEU A 29 8.88 0.23 6.39
N ALA A 30 10.08 -0.01 5.86
CA ALA A 30 11.21 0.91 5.99
C ALA A 30 10.93 2.26 5.31
N PHE A 31 10.31 2.25 4.13
CA PHE A 31 9.96 3.46 3.39
C PHE A 31 8.91 4.30 4.14
N VAL A 32 7.86 3.66 4.66
CA VAL A 32 6.85 4.33 5.50
C VAL A 32 7.49 4.95 6.73
N GLN A 33 8.30 4.19 7.47
CA GLN A 33 9.02 4.70 8.63
C GLN A 33 9.87 5.92 8.29
N GLN A 34 10.64 5.88 7.20
CA GLN A 34 11.47 7.00 6.76
C GLN A 34 10.64 8.24 6.44
N ARG A 35 9.49 8.07 5.76
CA ARG A 35 8.61 9.17 5.38
C ARG A 35 7.93 9.80 6.58
N THR A 36 7.43 8.99 7.52
CA THR A 36 6.84 9.47 8.77
C THR A 36 7.87 10.18 9.64
N ALA A 37 9.06 9.62 9.82
CA ALA A 37 10.11 10.26 10.61
C ALA A 37 10.54 11.62 10.02
N LYS A 38 10.54 11.75 8.69
CA LYS A 38 10.80 13.03 8.02
C LYS A 38 9.70 14.04 8.29
N PHE A 39 8.43 13.63 8.16
CA PHE A 39 7.29 14.49 8.45
C PHE A 39 7.32 14.97 9.92
N ASP A 40 7.52 14.06 10.87
CA ASP A 40 7.55 14.38 12.31
C ASP A 40 8.68 15.37 12.65
N ALA A 41 9.85 15.24 11.99
CA ALA A 41 10.97 16.15 12.18
C ALA A 41 10.69 17.58 11.67
N GLU A 42 9.87 17.71 10.62
CA GLU A 42 9.50 18.99 10.00
C GLU A 42 8.21 19.57 10.62
N GLU A 43 7.41 18.75 11.28
CA GLU A 43 6.07 19.08 11.78
C GLU A 43 6.07 20.27 12.77
N GLY A 44 7.05 20.35 13.67
CA GLY A 44 7.12 21.41 14.68
C GLY A 44 7.36 22.82 14.12
N GLU A 45 7.83 22.93 12.87
CA GLU A 45 8.32 24.18 12.28
C GLU A 45 7.34 24.78 11.25
N LEU A 46 6.34 24.02 10.81
CA LEU A 46 5.45 24.42 9.71
C LEU A 46 4.13 25.06 10.18
N PRO A 47 3.64 26.11 9.49
CA PRO A 47 2.26 26.57 9.61
C PRO A 47 1.24 25.44 9.36
N GLU A 48 0.06 25.52 9.96
CA GLU A 48 -0.98 24.47 9.88
C GLU A 48 -1.35 24.07 8.44
N ALA A 49 -1.53 25.05 7.55
CA ALA A 49 -1.86 24.78 6.15
C ALA A 49 -0.72 24.04 5.42
N GLU A 50 0.54 24.38 5.71
CA GLU A 50 1.71 23.73 5.10
C GLU A 50 1.88 22.31 5.63
N ARG A 51 1.60 22.09 6.92
CA ARG A 51 1.57 20.77 7.55
C ARG A 51 0.54 19.86 6.91
N GLN A 52 -0.66 20.37 6.63
CA GLN A 52 -1.71 19.59 5.95
C GLN A 52 -1.27 19.19 4.53
N ILE A 53 -0.64 20.10 3.78
CA ILE A 53 -0.10 19.80 2.45
C ILE A 53 1.02 18.75 2.53
N ALA A 54 1.93 18.89 3.49
CA ALA A 54 3.02 17.93 3.72
C ALA A 54 2.49 16.54 4.08
N PHE A 55 1.45 16.46 4.92
CA PHE A 55 0.79 15.20 5.28
C PHE A 55 0.15 14.52 4.06
N LEU A 56 -0.59 15.27 3.25
CA LEU A 56 -1.18 14.76 2.01
C LEU A 56 -0.10 14.27 1.04
N ARG A 57 1.00 15.03 0.90
CA ARG A 57 2.12 14.63 0.05
C ARG A 57 2.80 13.36 0.55
N MET A 58 3.00 13.22 1.84
CA MET A 58 3.53 11.99 2.45
C MET A 58 2.65 10.78 2.10
N GLY A 59 1.33 10.90 2.26
CA GLY A 59 0.39 9.84 1.88
C GLY A 59 0.45 9.49 0.40
N MET A 60 0.54 10.49 -0.49
CA MET A 60 0.70 10.26 -1.92
C MET A 60 2.01 9.54 -2.26
N ASP A 61 3.13 9.94 -1.66
CA ASP A 61 4.43 9.29 -1.87
C ASP A 61 4.38 7.81 -1.44
N ILE A 62 3.77 7.51 -0.29
CA ILE A 62 3.58 6.14 0.23
C ILE A 62 2.73 5.30 -0.71
N ASN A 63 1.58 5.83 -1.16
CA ASN A 63 0.67 5.08 -2.02
C ASN A 63 1.27 4.86 -3.43
N ALA A 64 1.96 5.85 -3.98
CA ALA A 64 2.64 5.73 -5.27
C ALA A 64 3.77 4.70 -5.23
N TRP A 65 4.49 4.61 -4.11
CA TRP A 65 5.47 3.56 -3.90
C TRP A 65 4.82 2.18 -4.00
N LEU A 66 3.73 1.93 -3.27
CA LEU A 66 3.02 0.63 -3.30
C LEU A 66 2.55 0.25 -4.71
N VAL A 67 1.80 1.16 -5.34
CA VAL A 67 1.17 0.90 -6.64
C VAL A 67 2.22 0.67 -7.72
N SER A 68 3.31 1.44 -7.73
CA SER A 68 4.37 1.26 -8.74
C SER A 68 5.09 -0.08 -8.65
N ARG A 69 5.39 -0.56 -7.43
CA ARG A 69 6.03 -1.88 -7.23
C ARG A 69 5.07 -3.01 -7.58
N SER A 70 3.78 -2.84 -7.29
CA SER A 70 2.74 -3.77 -7.68
C SER A 70 2.58 -3.88 -9.21
N LEU A 71 2.53 -2.74 -9.92
CA LEU A 71 2.52 -2.69 -11.39
C LEU A 71 3.77 -3.33 -11.97
N TRP A 72 4.94 -3.03 -11.41
CA TRP A 72 6.21 -3.61 -11.86
C TRP A 72 6.26 -5.13 -11.67
N ASN A 73 5.75 -5.65 -10.56
CA ASN A 73 5.65 -7.09 -10.35
C ASN A 73 4.74 -7.76 -11.39
N ALA A 74 3.64 -7.10 -11.79
CA ALA A 74 2.73 -7.61 -12.81
C ALA A 74 3.32 -7.53 -14.23
N ASP A 75 4.07 -6.47 -14.53
CA ASP A 75 4.79 -6.27 -15.80
C ASP A 75 6.12 -5.54 -15.58
N GLN A 76 7.23 -6.24 -15.83
CA GLN A 76 8.59 -5.74 -15.67
C GLN A 76 9.13 -5.04 -16.93
N SER A 77 8.28 -4.69 -17.89
CA SER A 77 8.67 -4.00 -19.14
C SER A 77 9.25 -2.59 -18.91
N LYS A 78 8.98 -1.98 -17.75
CA LYS A 78 9.44 -0.63 -17.38
C LYS A 78 10.26 -0.66 -16.09
N ASP A 79 11.11 0.34 -15.92
CA ASP A 79 11.79 0.60 -14.67
C ASP A 79 10.80 1.03 -13.57
N VAL A 80 11.03 0.55 -12.34
CA VAL A 80 10.12 0.77 -11.21
C VAL A 80 10.07 2.23 -10.75
N GLU A 81 11.17 2.97 -10.85
CA GLU A 81 11.19 4.38 -10.48
C GLU A 81 10.49 5.24 -11.53
N THR A 82 10.61 4.86 -12.80
CA THR A 82 9.83 5.45 -13.89
C THR A 82 8.33 5.21 -13.69
N LEU A 83 7.93 4.01 -13.26
CA LEU A 83 6.54 3.71 -12.90
C LEU A 83 6.09 4.56 -11.69
N CYS A 84 6.93 4.70 -10.66
CA CYS A 84 6.62 5.52 -9.49
C CYS A 84 6.37 6.98 -9.87
N ALA A 85 7.24 7.56 -10.69
CA ALA A 85 7.09 8.92 -11.19
C ALA A 85 5.81 9.08 -12.05
N SER A 86 5.49 8.09 -12.89
CA SER A 86 4.25 8.09 -13.66
C SER A 86 3.02 8.04 -12.76
N VAL A 87 2.99 7.11 -11.80
CA VAL A 87 1.83 6.91 -10.91
C VAL A 87 1.54 8.17 -10.12
N ILE A 88 2.54 8.74 -9.43
CA ILE A 88 2.33 9.91 -8.58
C ILE A 88 1.89 11.17 -9.35
N THR A 89 2.21 11.25 -10.66
CA THR A 89 1.88 12.41 -11.49
C THR A 89 0.59 12.25 -12.30
N THR A 90 0.13 11.02 -12.53
CA THR A 90 -1.00 10.76 -13.44
C THR A 90 -2.23 10.16 -12.76
N TRP A 91 -2.07 9.53 -11.60
CA TRP A 91 -3.21 8.98 -10.86
C TRP A 91 -3.82 10.07 -9.98
N SER A 92 -5.16 10.11 -9.90
CA SER A 92 -5.85 10.95 -8.94
C SER A 92 -5.56 10.49 -7.51
N TYR A 93 -5.76 11.37 -6.54
CA TYR A 93 -5.61 11.03 -5.12
C TYR A 93 -6.45 9.80 -4.73
N ASP A 94 -7.72 9.74 -5.18
CA ASP A 94 -8.64 8.64 -4.88
C ASP A 94 -8.23 7.33 -5.55
N ALA A 95 -7.82 7.38 -6.84
CA ALA A 95 -7.33 6.19 -7.54
C ALA A 95 -6.06 5.64 -6.89
N LEU A 96 -5.19 6.53 -6.43
CA LEU A 96 -3.95 6.18 -5.76
C LEU A 96 -4.20 5.53 -4.40
N GLY A 97 -5.13 6.07 -3.62
CA GLY A 97 -5.58 5.48 -2.36
C GLY A 97 -6.19 4.10 -2.53
N ALA A 98 -7.19 3.96 -3.41
CA ALA A 98 -7.87 2.69 -3.66
C ALA A 98 -6.94 1.63 -4.26
N GLY A 99 -6.03 2.03 -5.15
CA GLY A 99 -5.01 1.14 -5.69
C GLY A 99 -4.05 0.63 -4.61
N ALA A 100 -3.58 1.52 -3.73
CA ALA A 100 -2.70 1.14 -2.62
C ALA A 100 -3.38 0.19 -1.62
N GLU A 101 -4.65 0.44 -1.29
CA GLU A 101 -5.47 -0.44 -0.45
C GLU A 101 -5.57 -1.85 -1.04
N MET A 102 -5.84 -1.95 -2.35
CA MET A 102 -5.87 -3.23 -3.04
C MET A 102 -4.52 -3.96 -2.98
N VAL A 103 -3.40 -3.24 -3.16
CA VAL A 103 -2.06 -3.84 -3.04
C VAL A 103 -1.80 -4.35 -1.63
N LEU A 104 -2.17 -3.59 -0.60
CA LEU A 104 -2.03 -4.00 0.80
C LEU A 104 -2.88 -5.25 1.08
N SER A 105 -4.13 -5.28 0.62
CA SER A 105 -5.03 -6.45 0.75
C SER A 105 -4.44 -7.69 0.07
N LEU A 106 -4.02 -7.59 -1.20
CA LEU A 106 -3.34 -8.68 -1.93
C LEU A 106 -2.10 -9.17 -1.18
N SER A 107 -1.38 -8.25 -0.54
CA SER A 107 -0.14 -8.53 0.19
C SER A 107 -0.34 -9.11 1.59
N GLY A 108 -1.58 -9.19 2.09
CA GLY A 108 -1.86 -9.56 3.49
C GLY A 108 -1.41 -8.49 4.49
N MET A 109 -1.36 -7.24 4.06
CA MET A 109 -0.94 -6.05 4.83
C MET A 109 -2.03 -4.99 4.91
N GLY A 110 -3.27 -5.33 4.55
CA GLY A 110 -4.43 -4.45 4.71
C GLY A 110 -4.69 -4.15 6.20
N THR A 111 -5.58 -3.21 6.48
CA THR A 111 -6.10 -3.06 7.83
C THR A 111 -6.66 -4.40 8.27
N ILE A 112 -6.22 -4.89 9.43
CA ILE A 112 -6.93 -5.97 10.11
C ILE A 112 -8.27 -5.34 10.46
N ASP A 113 -9.28 -5.53 9.61
CA ASP A 113 -10.66 -5.54 10.10
C ASP A 113 -10.60 -6.53 11.25
N ASN A 114 -10.77 -6.05 12.48
CA ASN A 114 -10.81 -6.92 13.66
C ASN A 114 -11.67 -8.12 13.27
N ALA A 115 -11.02 -9.25 13.02
CA ALA A 115 -11.68 -10.50 12.74
C ALA A 115 -12.34 -10.84 14.07
N GLY A 116 -13.57 -10.35 14.23
CA GLY A 116 -14.46 -10.82 15.26
C GLY A 116 -14.58 -12.33 15.06
N ASP A 117 -14.35 -13.03 16.17
CA ASP A 117 -14.89 -14.35 16.50
C ASP A 117 -15.05 -15.33 15.35
N ASP A 118 -14.07 -16.22 15.21
CA ASP A 118 -14.20 -17.65 14.88
C ASP A 118 -12.74 -18.15 14.77
N GLU A 119 -12.19 -19.05 15.60
CA GLU A 119 -12.77 -20.25 16.17
C GLU A 119 -12.13 -20.51 17.55
N HIS A 120 -12.92 -20.47 18.62
CA HIS A 120 -12.57 -21.23 19.82
C HIS A 120 -12.66 -22.71 19.43
N GLU A 121 -11.53 -23.38 19.23
CA GLU A 121 -11.48 -24.85 19.27
C GLU A 121 -12.11 -25.30 20.59
N ALA A 122 -13.35 -25.78 20.50
CA ALA A 122 -14.02 -26.43 21.60
C ALA A 122 -13.23 -27.69 21.93
N LEU A 123 -12.40 -27.63 22.97
CA LEU A 123 -11.82 -28.79 23.62
C LEU A 123 -12.99 -29.65 24.14
N THR A 124 -13.40 -30.64 23.35
CA THR A 124 -14.33 -31.68 23.81
C THR A 124 -13.60 -32.56 24.83
N PRO A 125 -14.19 -32.81 26.01
CA PRO A 125 -13.60 -33.73 26.97
C PRO A 125 -14.00 -35.16 26.58
N GLU A 126 -13.05 -35.95 26.07
CA GLU A 126 -13.24 -37.39 26.04
C GLU A 126 -13.06 -37.97 27.44
N LYS A 127 -14.13 -38.60 27.93
CA LYS A 127 -14.09 -39.57 29.03
C LYS A 127 -13.27 -40.78 28.60
N SER A 128 -12.34 -41.21 29.44
CA SER A 128 -12.14 -42.62 29.86
C SER A 128 -11.27 -42.66 31.11
#